data_AF-A0A6D1JX09-F1
#
_entry.id   AF-A0A6D1JX09-F1
#
_cell.length_a   1.000
_cell.length_b   1.000
_cell.length_c   1.000
_cell.angle_alpha   90.00
_cell.angle_beta   90.00
_cell.angle_gamma   90.00
#
_symmetry.space_group_name_H-M   'P 1'
#
loop_
_entity.id
_entity.type
_entity.pdbx_description
1 polymer ?
#
loop_
_entity_poly.entity_id
_entity_poly.type
_entity_poly.pdbx_seq_one_letter_code
_entity_poly.pdbx_strand_id
1 'polypeptide(L)'
;MNFLYAPRIPKACRVRGCRQTTTDPSGYCESHKSEGWKQYKPGQSRHQRGYGSKWDSIRARVLKRDKGLCQLCLRAGVVREAKTVDHIIPKAHGGTDADCNLQSLCWPCHKAKTARERLK
;
A
#
# COMPACT_ATOMS: atom_id res chain seq x y z
N MET A 1 -26.88 -4.16 27.17
CA MET A 1 -25.87 -3.21 27.66
C MET A 1 -25.55 -2.24 26.53
N ASN A 2 -26.06 -1.00 26.61
CA ASN A 2 -25.83 0.04 25.60
C ASN A 2 -24.50 0.75 25.91
N PHE A 3 -23.47 0.49 25.11
CA PHE A 3 -22.27 1.32 25.12
C PHE A 3 -22.61 2.67 24.47
N LEU A 4 -22.84 3.68 25.30
CA LEU A 4 -22.99 5.07 24.89
C LEU A 4 -21.62 5.59 24.42
N TYR A 5 -21.26 5.32 23.17
CA TYR A 5 -20.10 5.96 22.56
C TYR A 5 -20.40 7.45 22.37
N ALA A 6 -19.52 8.31 22.89
CA ALA A 6 -19.60 9.74 22.65
C ALA A 6 -19.69 10.02 21.14
N PRO A 7 -20.57 10.93 20.70
CA PRO A 7 -20.70 11.27 19.29
C PRO A 7 -19.37 11.80 18.77
N ARG A 8 -18.93 11.29 17.61
CA ARG A 8 -17.67 11.73 17.02
C ARG A 8 -17.75 13.21 16.67
N ILE A 9 -16.72 13.97 17.02
CA ILE A 9 -16.57 15.37 16.61
C ILE A 9 -16.59 15.44 15.07
N PRO A 10 -17.45 16.27 14.46
CA PRO A 10 -17.48 16.45 13.02
C PRO A 10 -16.12 16.94 12.50
N LYS A 11 -15.62 16.29 11.45
CA LYS A 11 -14.36 16.64 10.75
C LYS A 11 -14.67 17.05 9.31
N ALA A 12 -13.80 17.86 8.71
CA ALA A 12 -13.93 18.23 7.31
C ALA A 12 -13.87 16.99 6.40
N CYS A 13 -14.66 16.99 5.31
CA CYS A 13 -14.58 15.95 4.29
C CYS A 13 -13.18 15.90 3.67
N ARG A 14 -12.67 14.68 3.41
CA ARG A 14 -11.35 14.45 2.82
C ARG A 14 -11.21 14.85 1.34
N VAL A 15 -12.33 15.07 0.63
CA VAL A 15 -12.29 15.56 -0.76
C VAL A 15 -11.84 17.02 -0.77
N ARG A 16 -10.75 17.30 -1.48
CA ARG A 16 -10.23 18.68 -1.62
C ARG A 16 -11.30 19.62 -2.17
N GLY A 17 -11.51 20.74 -1.50
CA GLY A 17 -12.50 21.76 -1.89
C GLY A 17 -13.94 21.48 -1.44
N CYS A 18 -14.22 20.31 -0.86
CA CYS A 18 -15.53 20.02 -0.29
C CYS A 18 -15.72 20.80 1.02
N ARG A 19 -16.84 21.53 1.15
CA ARG A 19 -17.16 22.37 2.32
C ARG A 19 -17.94 21.63 3.42
N GLN A 20 -18.32 20.38 3.19
CA GLN A 20 -19.15 19.59 4.10
C GLN A 20 -18.30 18.97 5.23
N THR A 21 -18.90 18.81 6.41
CA THR A 21 -18.33 18.04 7.53
C THR A 21 -18.93 16.64 7.60
N THR A 22 -18.29 15.75 8.36
CA THR A 22 -18.72 14.36 8.53
C THR A 22 -18.29 13.81 9.89
N THR A 23 -19.13 12.98 10.49
CA THR A 23 -18.79 12.16 11.67
C THR A 23 -18.42 10.72 11.29
N ASP A 24 -18.49 10.38 10.00
CA ASP A 24 -18.22 9.04 9.49
C ASP A 24 -16.74 8.65 9.68
N PRO A 25 -16.42 7.41 10.09
CA PRO A 25 -15.04 6.96 10.26
C PRO A 25 -14.20 7.13 8.99
N SER A 26 -14.79 6.94 7.81
CA SER A 26 -14.11 7.08 6.51
C SER A 26 -13.58 8.50 6.26
N GLY A 27 -14.15 9.51 6.93
CA GLY A 27 -13.79 10.91 6.72
C GLY A 27 -14.37 11.52 5.45
N TYR A 28 -15.37 10.89 4.83
CA TYR A 28 -16.13 11.44 3.71
C TYR A 28 -17.55 11.84 4.15
N CYS A 29 -18.07 12.95 3.64
CA CYS A 29 -19.49 13.32 3.81
C CYS A 29 -20.38 12.40 2.96
N GLU A 30 -21.70 12.44 3.19
CA GLU A 30 -22.67 11.59 2.48
C GLU A 30 -22.51 11.63 0.96
N SER A 31 -22.35 12.82 0.37
CA SER A 31 -22.15 13.01 -1.07
C SER A 31 -20.84 12.41 -1.62
N HIS A 32 -19.89 12.07 -0.75
CA HIS A 32 -18.55 11.63 -1.10
C HIS A 32 -18.18 10.27 -0.48
N LYS A 33 -19.14 9.53 0.09
CA LYS A 33 -18.87 8.22 0.71
C LYS A 33 -18.17 7.23 -0.24
N SER A 34 -18.48 7.30 -1.54
CA SER A 34 -17.88 6.44 -2.58
C SER A 34 -16.46 6.86 -3.00
N GLU A 35 -16.01 8.07 -2.64
CA GLU A 35 -14.68 8.59 -3.02
C GLU A 35 -13.55 7.74 -2.44
N GLY A 36 -13.76 7.14 -1.26
CA GLY A 36 -12.83 6.21 -0.66
C GLY A 36 -12.56 4.96 -1.51
N TRP A 37 -13.47 4.62 -2.42
CA TRP A 37 -13.40 3.45 -3.29
C TRP A 37 -13.01 3.78 -4.74
N LYS A 38 -12.81 5.05 -5.12
CA LYS A 38 -12.45 5.41 -6.51
C LYS A 38 -11.15 4.77 -7.01
N GLN A 39 -10.24 4.42 -6.09
CA GLN A 39 -8.99 3.73 -6.42
C GLN A 39 -9.17 2.21 -6.57
N TYR A 40 -10.31 1.65 -6.13
CA TYR A 40 -10.64 0.25 -6.33
C TYR A 40 -11.09 0.04 -7.77
N LYS A 41 -10.36 -0.78 -8.54
CA LYS A 41 -10.77 -1.23 -9.87
C LYS A 41 -11.46 -2.59 -9.73
N PRO A 42 -12.80 -2.65 -9.63
CA PRO A 42 -13.52 -3.92 -9.57
C PRO A 42 -13.25 -4.76 -10.82
N GLY A 43 -13.20 -6.08 -10.65
CA GLY A 43 -13.12 -7.03 -11.77
C GLY A 43 -11.72 -7.36 -12.28
N GLN A 44 -10.65 -6.69 -11.82
CA GLN A 44 -9.29 -7.05 -12.21
C GLN A 44 -8.70 -8.12 -11.28
N SER A 45 -8.48 -9.32 -11.82
CA SER A 45 -7.77 -10.40 -11.13
C SER A 45 -6.33 -9.99 -10.78
N ARG A 46 -5.72 -10.67 -9.81
CA ARG A 46 -4.30 -10.47 -9.49
C ARG A 46 -3.41 -10.57 -10.74
N HIS A 47 -3.73 -11.51 -11.64
CA HIS A 47 -3.02 -11.72 -12.90
C HIS A 47 -3.17 -10.51 -13.83
N GLN A 48 -4.38 -9.99 -13.99
CA GLN A 48 -4.65 -8.79 -14.80
C GLN A 48 -3.96 -7.53 -14.26
N ARG A 49 -3.65 -7.50 -12.96
CA ARG A 49 -2.87 -6.42 -12.33
C ARG A 49 -1.34 -6.61 -12.46
N GLY A 50 -0.89 -7.60 -13.23
CA GLY A 50 0.54 -7.84 -13.48
C GLY A 50 1.24 -8.69 -12.42
N TYR A 51 0.48 -9.43 -11.60
CA TYR A 51 0.98 -10.29 -10.53
C TYR A 51 0.60 -11.77 -10.77
N GLY A 52 0.78 -12.27 -12.00
CA GLY A 52 0.53 -13.68 -12.36
C GLY A 52 1.70 -14.62 -12.09
N SER A 53 1.65 -15.83 -12.66
CA SER A 53 2.69 -16.87 -12.48
C SER A 53 4.12 -16.35 -12.70
N LYS A 54 4.33 -15.49 -13.70
CA LYS A 54 5.61 -14.80 -13.93
C LYS A 54 6.09 -14.04 -12.69
N TRP A 55 5.19 -13.33 -12.02
CA TRP A 55 5.50 -12.60 -10.79
C TRP A 55 5.83 -13.54 -9.64
N ASP A 56 5.14 -14.68 -9.51
CA ASP A 56 5.44 -15.65 -8.47
C ASP A 56 6.87 -16.22 -8.61
N SER A 57 7.30 -16.52 -9.84
CA SER A 57 8.68 -16.92 -10.13
C SER A 57 9.69 -15.83 -9.79
N ILE A 58 9.41 -14.58 -10.18
CA ILE A 58 10.26 -13.42 -9.88
C ILE A 58 10.36 -13.21 -8.36
N ARG A 59 9.22 -13.27 -7.65
CA ARG A 59 9.17 -13.11 -6.20
C ARG A 59 10.02 -14.16 -5.50
N ALA A 60 9.90 -15.43 -5.89
CA ALA A 60 10.72 -16.51 -5.33
C ALA A 60 12.22 -16.28 -5.57
N ARG A 61 12.60 -15.89 -6.79
CA ARG A 61 13.99 -15.56 -7.14
C ARG A 61 14.56 -14.41 -6.30
N VAL A 62 13.82 -13.32 -6.17
CA VAL A 62 14.25 -12.13 -5.41
C VAL A 62 14.35 -12.44 -3.92
N LEU A 63 13.40 -13.17 -3.34
CA LEU A 63 13.49 -13.60 -1.95
C LEU A 63 14.73 -14.49 -1.71
N LYS A 64 15.03 -15.42 -2.63
CA LYS A 64 16.22 -16.26 -2.54
C LYS A 64 17.50 -15.44 -2.61
N ARG A 65 17.62 -14.52 -3.57
CA ARG A 65 18.76 -13.58 -3.72
C ARG A 65 18.98 -12.78 -2.43
N ASP A 66 17.91 -12.27 -1.86
CA ASP A 66 17.91 -11.43 -0.66
C ASP A 66 18.00 -12.24 0.64
N LYS A 67 18.20 -13.56 0.55
CA LYS A 67 18.26 -14.51 1.68
C LYS A 67 17.03 -14.45 2.59
N GLY A 68 15.87 -14.09 2.05
CA GLY A 68 14.63 -13.90 2.79
C GLY A 68 14.66 -12.71 3.75
N LEU A 69 15.62 -11.79 3.61
CA LEU A 69 15.80 -10.66 4.52
C LEU A 69 15.30 -9.34 3.93
N CYS A 70 14.76 -8.50 4.80
CA CYS A 70 14.36 -7.14 4.47
C CYS A 70 15.60 -6.30 4.12
N GLN A 71 15.73 -5.90 2.87
CA GLN A 71 16.88 -5.17 2.37
C GLN A 71 17.01 -3.76 2.97
N LEU A 72 15.89 -3.13 3.32
CA LEU A 72 15.90 -1.84 4.03
C LEU A 72 16.37 -1.97 5.48
N CYS A 73 15.95 -3.01 6.19
CA CYS A 73 16.42 -3.24 7.57
C CYS A 73 17.89 -3.64 7.57
N LEU A 74 18.31 -4.50 6.62
CA LEU A 74 19.69 -4.95 6.52
C LEU A 74 20.67 -3.79 6.27
N ARG A 75 20.31 -2.84 5.38
CA ARG A 75 21.08 -1.60 5.19
C ARG A 75 21.19 -0.73 6.44
N ALA A 76 20.25 -0.86 7.37
CA ALA A 76 20.26 -0.19 8.67
C ALA A 76 20.90 -1.04 9.78
N GLY A 77 21.57 -2.16 9.45
CA GLY A 77 22.21 -3.05 10.42
C GLY A 77 21.23 -3.96 11.20
N VAL A 78 19.96 -4.03 10.80
CA VAL A 78 18.93 -4.82 11.48
C VAL A 78 18.53 -6.03 10.63
N VAL A 79 18.69 -7.24 11.18
CA VAL A 79 18.20 -8.46 10.55
C VAL A 79 16.71 -8.59 10.80
N ARG A 80 15.93 -8.64 9.72
CA ARG A 80 14.48 -8.85 9.78
C ARG A 80 14.01 -9.63 8.57
N GLU A 81 13.11 -10.58 8.78
CA GLU A 81 12.51 -11.37 7.71
C GLU A 81 11.71 -10.48 6.74
N ALA A 82 11.87 -10.74 5.44
CA ALA A 82 11.02 -10.16 4.40
C ALA A 82 9.71 -10.92 4.27
N LYS A 83 8.62 -10.20 4.04
CA LYS A 83 7.29 -10.76 3.78
C LYS A 83 6.79 -10.47 2.36
N THR A 84 7.36 -9.47 1.71
CA THR A 84 7.00 -9.04 0.36
C THR A 84 8.23 -8.75 -0.49
N VAL A 85 8.03 -8.73 -1.81
CA VAL A 85 8.97 -8.19 -2.79
C VAL A 85 8.30 -6.99 -3.42
N ASP A 86 9.03 -5.89 -3.48
CA ASP A 86 8.50 -4.60 -3.89
C ASP A 86 9.44 -3.91 -4.88
N HIS A 87 8.86 -3.11 -5.78
CA HIS A 87 9.62 -2.36 -6.78
C HIS A 87 10.31 -1.15 -6.14
N ILE A 88 11.60 -0.93 -6.40
CA ILE A 88 12.35 0.24 -5.91
C ILE A 88 11.77 1.52 -6.55
N ILE A 89 11.66 1.52 -7.87
CA ILE A 89 10.88 2.48 -8.66
C ILE A 89 9.52 1.85 -8.90
N PRO A 90 8.40 2.43 -8.44
CA PRO A 90 7.06 1.86 -8.65
C PRO A 90 6.72 1.68 -10.13
N LYS A 91 5.92 0.66 -10.46
CA LYS A 91 5.39 0.47 -11.84
C LYS A 91 4.67 1.71 -12.37
N ALA A 92 3.95 2.43 -11.52
CA ALA A 92 3.26 3.67 -11.87
C ALA A 92 4.22 4.80 -12.31
N HIS A 93 5.51 4.72 -11.94
CA HIS A 93 6.56 5.66 -12.32
C HIS A 93 7.58 5.03 -13.29
N GLY A 94 7.18 4.02 -14.06
CA GLY A 94 8.04 3.39 -15.07
C GLY A 94 8.97 2.28 -14.54
N GLY A 95 8.77 1.82 -13.30
CA GLY A 95 9.52 0.69 -12.75
C GLY A 95 9.29 -0.62 -13.50
N THR A 96 10.38 -1.34 -13.77
CA THR A 96 10.34 -2.65 -14.44
C THR A 96 10.41 -3.81 -13.44
N ASP A 97 10.12 -5.03 -13.91
CA ASP A 97 10.29 -6.27 -13.14
C ASP A 97 11.75 -6.81 -13.19
N ALA A 98 12.72 -5.97 -13.55
CA ALA A 98 14.14 -6.34 -13.52
C ALA A 98 14.63 -6.52 -12.08
N ASP A 99 15.50 -7.49 -11.85
CA ASP A 99 15.98 -7.83 -10.50
C ASP A 99 16.61 -6.62 -9.78
N CYS A 100 17.32 -5.75 -10.50
CA CYS A 100 17.90 -4.52 -9.95
C CYS A 100 16.85 -3.51 -9.43
N ASN A 101 15.61 -3.58 -9.92
CA ASN A 101 14.50 -2.75 -9.47
C ASN A 101 13.61 -3.44 -8.42
N LEU A 102 13.99 -4.61 -7.91
CA LEU A 102 13.21 -5.36 -6.93
C LEU A 102 13.97 -5.53 -5.61
N GLN A 103 13.26 -5.41 -4.50
CA GLN A 103 13.82 -5.62 -3.16
C GLN A 103 12.84 -6.35 -2.25
N SER A 104 13.35 -7.27 -1.42
CA SER A 104 12.59 -7.95 -0.39
C SER A 104 12.41 -7.05 0.83
N LEU A 105 11.18 -6.89 1.33
CA LEU A 105 10.84 -5.99 2.43
C LEU A 105 10.01 -6.69 3.51
N CYS A 106 10.21 -6.29 4.77
CA CYS A 106 9.27 -6.57 5.84
C CYS A 106 8.02 -5.69 5.73
N TRP A 107 6.92 -6.07 6.39
CA TRP A 107 5.66 -5.32 6.37
C TRP A 107 5.79 -3.85 6.79
N PRO A 108 6.49 -3.50 7.90
CA PRO A 108 6.69 -2.11 8.29
C PRO A 108 7.39 -1.26 7.22
N CYS A 109 8.48 -1.78 6.64
CA CYS A 109 9.23 -1.07 5.60
C CYS A 109 8.42 -0.89 4.33
N HIS A 110 7.69 -1.93 3.90
CA HIS A 110 6.79 -1.86 2.75
C HIS A 110 5.70 -0.82 2.95
N LYS A 111 4.98 -0.86 4.09
CA LYS A 111 3.93 0.11 4.42
C LYS A 111 4.47 1.54 4.41
N ALA A 112 5.64 1.78 5.00
CA ALA A 112 6.27 3.10 5.01
C ALA A 112 6.68 3.57 3.61
N LYS A 113 7.17 2.66 2.75
CA LYS A 113 7.45 2.97 1.34
C LYS A 113 6.20 3.34 0.57
N THR A 114 5.15 2.50 0.63
CA THR A 114 3.87 2.79 -0.03
C THR A 114 3.28 4.14 0.44
N ALA A 115 3.40 4.48 1.72
CA ALA A 115 2.93 5.76 2.24
C ALA A 115 3.70 6.96 1.64
N ARG A 116 5.02 6.86 1.50
CA ARG A 116 5.85 7.90 0.87
C ARG A 116 5.55 8.05 -0.62
N GLU A 117 5.27 6.95 -1.31
CA GLU A 117 4.99 6.96 -2.76
C GLU A 117 3.64 7.58 -3.10
N ARG A 118 2.65 7.50 -2.21
CA ARG A 118 1.36 8.18 -2.39
C ARG A 118 1.44 9.70 -2.35
N LEU A 119 2.57 10.25 -1.92
CA LEU A 119 2.81 11.69 -1.86
C LEU A 119 3.55 12.21 -3.12
N LYS A 120 3.99 11.32 -4.00
CA LYS A 120 4.64 11.63 -5.28
C LYS A 120 3.63 11.57 -6.41
#